data_AF-A0A2G9C5V8-F1
#
_entry.id   AF-A0A2G9C5V8-F1
#
_cell.length_a   1.000
_cell.length_b   1.000
_cell.length_c   1.000
_cell.angle_alpha   90.00
_cell.angle_beta   90.00
_cell.angle_gamma   90.00
#
_symmetry.space_group_name_H-M   'P 1'
#
loop_
_entity.id
_entity.type
_entity.pdbx_description
1 polymer ?
#
loop_
_entity_poly.entity_id
_entity_poly.type
_entity_poly.pdbx_seq_one_letter_code
_entity_poly.pdbx_strand_id
1 'polypeptide(L)'
;RHWPTLAFAQGRGTVEDAIAELAALPGLGPWTAHYMLMRGWSWPDAFLPGDVVLRQCLEQRAGQPLRPRELIAAAEHFAPYRSYAVLQLWREAALKPRKGTTP
;
A
#
# COMPACT_ATOMS: atom_id res chain seq x y z
N ARG A 1 -7.24 3.82 24.89
CA ARG A 1 -6.00 3.41 24.16
C ARG A 1 -5.19 4.67 23.90
N HIS A 2 -3.90 4.70 24.25
CA HIS A 2 -3.02 5.82 23.91
C HIS A 2 -2.52 5.62 22.48
N TRP A 3 -2.68 6.62 21.62
CA TRP A 3 -2.19 6.59 20.26
C TRP A 3 -0.75 7.13 20.23
N PRO A 4 0.18 6.54 19.46
CA PRO A 4 1.54 7.04 19.39
C PRO A 4 1.59 8.43 18.77
N THR A 5 2.46 9.27 19.32
CA THR A 5 2.83 10.54 18.69
C THR A 5 4.05 10.26 17.81
N LEU A 6 3.80 9.90 16.55
CA LEU A 6 4.86 9.53 15.62
C LEU A 6 5.86 10.70 15.49
N ALA A 7 7.14 10.45 15.71
CA ALA A 7 8.19 11.44 15.44
C ALA A 7 8.08 11.91 13.97
N PHE A 8 7.79 10.97 13.07
CA PHE A 8 7.58 11.22 11.65
C PHE A 8 6.52 12.30 11.38
N ALA A 9 5.41 12.28 12.13
CA ALA A 9 4.34 13.28 12.00
C ALA A 9 4.79 14.70 12.38
N GLN A 10 5.89 14.83 13.12
CA GLN A 10 6.50 16.09 13.53
C GLN A 10 7.69 16.50 12.65
N GLY A 11 7.91 15.80 11.52
CA GLY A 11 9.07 16.01 10.66
C GLY A 11 10.40 15.54 11.27
N ARG A 12 10.34 14.64 12.26
CA ARG A 12 11.52 14.04 12.92
C ARG A 12 11.52 12.53 12.67
N GLY A 13 12.67 11.86 12.73
CA GLY A 13 12.74 10.40 12.51
C GLY A 13 12.40 9.97 11.08
N THR A 14 12.37 8.66 10.82
CA THR A 14 12.17 8.11 9.48
C THR A 14 10.80 7.44 9.33
N VAL A 15 10.50 7.00 8.11
CA VAL A 15 9.28 6.22 7.84
C VAL A 15 9.34 4.83 8.38
N GLU A 16 10.51 4.23 8.31
CA GLU A 16 10.75 2.88 8.78
C GLU A 16 10.45 2.84 10.29
N ASP A 17 10.86 3.87 11.03
CA ASP A 17 10.51 4.06 12.43
C ASP A 17 9.00 4.18 12.64
N ALA A 18 8.33 5.01 11.84
CA ALA A 18 6.89 5.20 11.93
C ALA A 18 6.08 3.94 11.59
N ILE A 19 6.52 3.18 10.59
CA ILE A 19 5.94 1.88 10.22
C ILE A 19 6.10 0.91 11.39
N ALA A 20 7.30 0.81 11.96
CA ALA A 20 7.60 -0.09 13.07
C ALA A 20 6.77 0.27 14.31
N GLU A 21 6.68 1.55 14.65
CA GLU A 21 5.88 2.05 15.78
C GLU A 21 4.38 1.74 15.59
N LEU A 22 3.84 1.97 14.40
CA LEU A 22 2.45 1.63 14.10
C LEU A 22 2.20 0.12 14.11
N ALA A 23 3.10 -0.67 13.53
CA ALA A 23 2.96 -2.12 13.45
C ALA A 23 3.15 -2.83 14.82
N ALA A 24 3.74 -2.15 15.81
CA ALA A 24 3.83 -2.66 17.18
C ALA A 24 2.48 -2.58 17.94
N LEU A 25 1.50 -1.84 17.43
CA LEU A 25 0.19 -1.73 18.07
C LEU A 25 -0.67 -2.98 17.84
N PRO A 26 -1.33 -3.53 18.88
CA PRO A 26 -2.18 -4.71 18.74
C PRO A 26 -3.29 -4.52 17.71
N GLY A 27 -3.27 -5.35 16.67
CA GLY A 27 -4.21 -5.35 15.55
C GLY A 27 -3.76 -4.58 14.32
N LEU A 28 -2.58 -3.91 14.34
CA LEU A 28 -2.04 -3.21 13.19
C LEU A 28 -0.87 -3.99 12.59
N GLY A 29 -1.04 -4.49 11.37
CA GLY A 29 0.03 -5.12 10.61
C GLY A 29 0.76 -4.13 9.69
N PRO A 30 1.83 -4.58 9.00
CA PRO A 30 2.58 -3.75 8.05
C PRO A 30 1.70 -3.11 6.97
N TRP A 31 0.70 -3.83 6.45
CA TRP A 31 -0.26 -3.29 5.49
C TRP A 31 -1.01 -2.08 6.08
N THR A 32 -1.53 -2.21 7.30
CA THR A 32 -2.26 -1.12 7.95
C THR A 32 -1.35 0.07 8.26
N ALA A 33 -0.12 -0.16 8.72
CA ALA A 33 0.84 0.91 8.97
C ALA A 33 1.12 1.73 7.70
N HIS A 34 1.41 1.08 6.57
CA HIS A 34 1.62 1.76 5.28
C HIS A 34 0.37 2.49 4.80
N TYR A 35 -0.81 1.86 4.95
CA TYR A 35 -2.09 2.48 4.61
C TYR A 35 -2.32 3.77 5.40
N MET A 36 -2.04 3.75 6.71
CA MET A 36 -2.21 4.90 7.57
C MET A 36 -1.23 6.02 7.22
N LEU A 37 0.04 5.72 6.97
CA LEU A 37 1.01 6.72 6.50
C LEU A 37 0.58 7.34 5.16
N MET A 38 0.08 6.52 4.23
CA MET A 38 -0.44 6.97 2.94
C MET A 38 -1.67 7.88 3.06
N ARG A 39 -2.69 7.46 3.83
CA ARG A 39 -4.01 8.14 3.86
C ARG A 39 -4.17 9.16 4.99
N GLY A 40 -3.44 8.98 6.09
CA GLY A 40 -3.48 9.83 7.27
C GLY A 40 -2.40 10.90 7.27
N TRP A 41 -1.19 10.58 6.81
CA TRP A 41 -0.05 11.50 6.77
C TRP A 41 0.39 11.89 5.35
N SER A 42 -0.39 11.53 4.34
CA SER A 42 -0.12 11.87 2.93
C SER A 42 1.27 11.46 2.46
N TRP A 43 1.81 10.36 3.00
CA TRP A 43 3.08 9.80 2.57
C TRP A 43 3.01 9.44 1.07
N PRO A 44 3.90 9.95 0.19
CA PRO A 44 3.79 9.76 -1.26
C PRO A 44 4.30 8.41 -1.78
N ASP A 45 5.14 7.73 -1.01
CA ASP A 45 5.87 6.54 -1.45
C ASP A 45 5.53 5.24 -0.67
N ALA A 46 4.25 4.97 -0.41
CA ALA A 46 3.84 3.81 0.38
C ALA A 46 3.61 2.59 -0.52
N PHE A 47 4.23 1.46 -0.19
CA PHE A 47 3.93 0.16 -0.78
C PHE A 47 3.19 -0.69 0.24
N LEU A 48 2.00 -1.18 -0.09
CA LEU A 48 1.14 -1.97 0.81
C LEU A 48 1.44 -3.47 0.66
N PRO A 49 2.20 -4.10 1.58
CA PRO A 49 2.61 -5.47 1.40
C PRO A 49 1.40 -6.41 1.46
N GLY A 50 1.27 -7.30 0.47
CA GLY A 50 0.18 -8.28 0.43
C GLY A 50 -1.18 -7.72 -0.02
N ASP A 51 -1.22 -6.48 -0.55
CA ASP A 51 -2.45 -5.92 -1.12
C ASP A 51 -2.95 -6.77 -2.30
N VAL A 52 -4.14 -7.37 -2.13
CA VAL A 52 -4.70 -8.34 -3.08
C VAL A 52 -5.06 -7.67 -4.40
N VAL A 53 -5.57 -6.44 -4.36
CA VAL A 53 -5.98 -5.71 -5.57
C VAL A 53 -4.75 -5.29 -6.36
N LEU A 54 -3.72 -4.76 -5.69
CA LEU A 54 -2.44 -4.43 -6.31
C LEU A 54 -1.82 -5.66 -7.00
N ARG A 55 -1.75 -6.79 -6.29
CA ARG A 55 -1.25 -8.06 -6.86
C ARG A 55 -2.04 -8.45 -8.10
N GLN A 56 -3.38 -8.49 -8.01
CA GLN A 56 -4.23 -8.88 -9.14
C GLN A 56 -4.06 -7.95 -10.35
N CYS A 57 -3.96 -6.64 -10.12
CA CYS A 57 -3.73 -5.68 -11.20
C CYS A 57 -2.37 -5.87 -11.86
N LEU A 58 -1.31 -6.10 -11.07
CA LEU A 58 0.04 -6.34 -11.59
C LEU A 58 0.15 -7.68 -12.35
N GLU A 59 -0.44 -8.75 -11.82
CA GLU A 59 -0.50 -10.06 -12.48
C GLU A 59 -1.28 -10.00 -13.80
N GLN A 60 -2.40 -9.27 -13.83
CA GLN A 60 -3.16 -9.05 -15.06
C GLN A 60 -2.36 -8.31 -16.12
N ARG A 61 -1.57 -7.30 -15.73
CA ARG A 61 -0.69 -6.56 -16.64
C ARG A 61 0.49 -7.41 -17.11
N ALA A 62 1.00 -8.28 -16.25
CA ALA A 62 2.08 -9.22 -16.59
C ALA A 62 1.60 -10.43 -17.43
N GLY A 63 0.29 -10.71 -17.45
CA GLY A 63 -0.28 -11.88 -18.12
C GLY A 63 0.01 -13.21 -17.41
N GLN A 64 0.57 -13.18 -16.20
CA GLN A 64 0.97 -14.35 -15.43
C GLN A 64 1.01 -14.05 -13.92
N PRO A 65 0.90 -15.08 -13.05
CA PRO A 65 1.10 -14.92 -11.61
C PRO A 65 2.49 -14.37 -11.29
N LEU A 66 2.60 -13.52 -10.27
CA LEU A 66 3.85 -12.90 -9.86
C LEU A 66 4.24 -13.38 -8.46
N ARG A 67 5.53 -13.70 -8.28
CA ARG A 67 6.10 -14.03 -6.97
C ARG A 67 6.23 -12.75 -6.12
N PRO A 68 6.28 -12.85 -4.79
CA PRO A 68 6.40 -11.68 -3.92
C PRO A 68 7.56 -10.74 -4.27
N ARG A 69 8.71 -11.29 -4.68
CA ARG A 69 9.87 -10.49 -5.12
C ARG A 69 9.62 -9.70 -6.41
N GLU A 70 8.84 -10.27 -7.33
CA GLU A 70 8.51 -9.63 -8.61
C GLU A 70 7.48 -8.51 -8.40
N LEU A 71 6.54 -8.68 -7.46
CA LEU A 71 5.61 -7.62 -7.06
C LEU A 71 6.34 -6.42 -6.45
N ILE A 72 7.34 -6.67 -5.59
CA ILE A 72 8.17 -5.62 -5.01
C ILE A 72 8.96 -4.92 -6.12
N ALA A 73 9.64 -5.66 -6.99
CA ALA A 73 10.39 -5.08 -8.11
C ALA A 73 9.51 -4.25 -9.06
N ALA A 74 8.28 -4.69 -9.34
CA ALA A 74 7.32 -3.92 -10.13
C ALA A 74 6.89 -2.62 -9.43
N ALA A 75 6.76 -2.65 -8.10
CA ALA A 75 6.42 -1.48 -7.30
C ALA A 75 7.56 -0.45 -7.24
N GLU A 76 8.82 -0.89 -7.24
CA GLU A 76 9.99 0.01 -7.23
C GLU A 76 10.02 0.94 -8.46
N HIS A 77 9.43 0.55 -9.59
CA HIS A 77 9.34 1.42 -10.77
C HIS A 77 8.52 2.70 -10.51
N PHE A 78 7.66 2.70 -9.50
CA PHE A 78 6.83 3.85 -9.14
C PHE A 78 7.43 4.69 -8.01
N ALA A 79 8.59 4.33 -7.46
CA ALA A 79 9.26 5.16 -6.47
C ALA A 79 9.70 6.51 -7.11
N PRO A 80 9.64 7.64 -6.37
CA PRO A 80 9.25 7.80 -4.96
C PRO A 80 7.76 8.14 -4.79
N TYR A 81 6.88 7.70 -5.69
CA TYR A 81 5.45 8.04 -5.72
C TYR A 81 4.55 6.79 -5.69
N ARG A 82 4.99 5.71 -5.03
CA ARG A 82 4.27 4.42 -4.99
C ARG A 82 2.83 4.54 -4.47
N SER A 83 2.53 5.48 -3.56
CA SER A 83 1.16 5.72 -3.08
C SER A 83 0.22 6.12 -4.21
N TYR A 84 0.69 6.93 -5.17
CA TYR A 84 -0.14 7.36 -6.29
C TYR A 84 -0.41 6.21 -7.26
N ALA A 85 0.57 5.34 -7.49
CA ALA A 85 0.38 4.14 -8.29
C ALA A 85 -0.67 3.20 -7.65
N VAL A 86 -0.59 2.99 -6.33
CA VAL A 86 -1.60 2.24 -5.56
C VAL A 86 -3.00 2.83 -5.79
N LEU A 87 -3.17 4.15 -5.57
CA LEU A 87 -4.46 4.81 -5.70
C LEU A 87 -5.04 4.67 -7.11
N GLN A 88 -4.20 4.81 -8.14
CA GLN A 88 -4.61 4.63 -9.53
C GLN A 88 -5.02 3.19 -9.82
N LEU A 89 -4.27 2.20 -9.34
CA LEU A 89 -4.60 0.78 -9.54
C LEU A 89 -5.88 0.36 -8.80
N TRP A 90 -6.12 0.90 -7.60
CA TRP A 90 -7.39 0.72 -6.90
C TRP A 90 -8.56 1.36 -7.65
N ARG A 91 -8.38 2.57 -8.17
CA ARG A 91 -9.40 3.25 -8.99
C ARG A 91 -9.72 2.43 -10.24
N GLU A 92 -8.71 1.96 -10.95
CA GLU A 92 -8.89 1.09 -12.12
C GLU A 92 -9.65 -0.20 -11.77
N ALA A 93 -9.29 -0.85 -10.66
CA ALA A 93 -9.97 -2.05 -10.19
C ALA A 93 -11.44 -1.79 -9.83
N ALA A 94 -11.75 -0.64 -9.22
CA ALA A 94 -13.12 -0.25 -8.87
C ALA A 94 -13.99 0.05 -10.10
N LEU A 95 -13.39 0.53 -11.20
CA LEU A 95 -14.10 0.82 -12.45
C LEU A 95 -14.30 -0.42 -13.33
N LYS A 96 -13.58 -1.52 -13.08
CA LYS A 96 -13.75 -2.76 -13.84
C LYS A 96 -15.13 -3.39 -13.53
N PRO A 97 -15.94 -3.71 -14.55
CA PRO A 97 -17.20 -4.39 -14.33
C PRO A 97 -16.95 -5.77 -13.70
N ARG A 98 -17.71 -6.11 -12.66
CA ARG A 98 -17.69 -7.45 -12.06
C ARG A 98 -18.18 -8.45 -13.10
N LYS A 99 -17.38 -9.49 -13.37
CA LYS A 99 -17.83 -10.62 -14.18
C LYS A 99 -19.01 -11.28 -13.46
N GLY A 100 -20.22 -11.21 -14.03
CA GLY A 100 -21.38 -11.98 -13.57
C GLY A 100 -22.64 -11.22 -13.15
N THR A 101 -22.80 -9.92 -13.42
CA THR A 101 -24.13 -9.29 -13.30
C THR A 101 -24.89 -9.40 -14.62
N THR A 102 -25.52 -10.54 -14.85
CA THR A 102 -26.69 -10.62 -15.73
C THR A 102 -27.87 -10.08 -14.90
N PRO A 103 -28.69 -9.14 -15.41
CA PRO A 103 -29.95 -8.80 -14.73
C PRO A 103 -30.89 -10.01 -14.63
#